data_AF-A0A3D1IL56-F1
#
_entry.id   AF-A0A3D1IL56-F1
#
_cell.length_a   1.000
_cell.length_b   1.000
_cell.length_c   1.000
_cell.angle_alpha   90.00
_cell.angle_beta   90.00
_cell.angle_gamma   90.00
#
_symmetry.space_group_name_H-M   'P 1'
#
loop_
_entity.id
_entity.type
_entity.pdbx_description
1 polymer ?
#
loop_
_entity_poly.entity_id
_entity_poly.type
_entity_poly.pdbx_seq_one_letter_code
_entity_poly.pdbx_strand_id
1 'polypeptide(L)' 'ATPYNREGIDEVVILDITATIEKRKALADTIQAVAREIFLPLCVGGGIRGEEHAEAAIDAGADKVGI' A
#
# COMPACT_ATOMS: atom_id res chain seq x y z
N ALA A 1 -2.77 18.00 3.60
CA ALA A 1 -1.84 17.53 2.56
C ALA A 1 -0.55 17.11 3.24
N THR A 2 -0.20 15.83 3.12
CA THR A 2 1.02 15.25 3.71
C THR A 2 2.27 15.94 3.14
N PRO A 3 3.42 15.93 3.85
CA PRO A 3 4.69 16.41 3.29
C PRO A 3 5.02 15.74 1.95
N TYR A 4 4.72 14.44 1.84
CA TYR A 4 4.91 13.67 0.61
C TYR A 4 4.19 14.28 -0.60
N ASN A 5 2.98 14.82 -0.44
CA ASN A 5 2.25 15.47 -1.52
C ASN A 5 2.87 16.81 -1.98
N ARG A 6 3.83 17.37 -1.24
CA ARG A 6 4.35 18.74 -1.46
C ARG A 6 5.83 18.78 -1.82
N GLU A 7 6.57 17.71 -1.55
CA GLU A 7 8.02 17.65 -1.73
C GLU A 7 8.47 17.24 -3.15
N GLY A 8 7.53 17.22 -4.12
CA GLY A 8 7.84 16.84 -5.51
C GLY A 8 8.11 15.34 -5.67
N ILE A 9 7.53 14.51 -4.80
CA ILE A 9 7.58 13.06 -4.91
C ILE A 9 6.57 12.61 -5.94
N ASP A 10 6.96 11.68 -6.82
CA ASP A 10 6.11 11.15 -7.89
C ASP A 10 5.30 9.91 -7.46
N GLU A 11 5.74 9.19 -6.42
CA GLU A 11 5.13 7.94 -5.97
C GLU A 11 5.51 7.60 -4.52
N VAL A 12 4.59 6.93 -3.80
CA VAL A 12 4.81 6.35 -2.49
C VAL A 12 4.80 4.82 -2.59
N VAL A 13 5.78 4.16 -1.96
CA VAL A 13 5.86 2.70 -1.89
C VAL A 13 5.77 2.25 -0.43
N ILE A 14 4.77 1.43 -0.10
CA ILE A 14 4.67 0.72 1.19
C ILE A 14 5.31 -0.65 1.02
N LEU A 15 6.30 -0.97 1.86
CA LEU A 15 6.90 -2.29 1.93
C LEU A 15 6.59 -2.93 3.28
N ASP A 16 5.70 -3.92 3.30
CA ASP A 16 5.41 -4.69 4.50
C ASP A 16 6.45 -5.81 4.71
N ILE A 17 7.38 -5.57 5.62
CA ILE A 17 8.40 -6.55 6.02
C ILE A 17 7.91 -7.50 7.12
N THR A 18 6.64 -7.42 7.51
CA THR A 18 6.11 -8.19 8.63
C THR A 18 5.82 -9.63 8.18
N ALA A 19 6.47 -10.60 8.82
CA ALA A 19 6.52 -11.98 8.32
C ALA A 19 5.28 -12.87 8.60
N THR A 20 4.17 -12.34 9.13
CA THR A 20 3.06 -13.18 9.63
C THR A 20 1.72 -12.97 8.90
N ILE A 21 1.02 -14.09 8.64
CA ILE A 21 -0.27 -14.14 7.92
C ILE A 21 -1.36 -13.36 8.66
N GLU A 22 -1.32 -13.33 10.00
CA GLU A 22 -2.31 -12.65 10.86
C GLU A 22 -2.37 -11.14 10.65
N LYS A 23 -1.38 -10.54 9.98
CA LYS A 23 -1.28 -9.07 9.79
C LYS A 23 -1.75 -8.57 8.43
N ARG A 24 -2.33 -9.42 7.57
CA ARG A 24 -2.92 -8.96 6.30
C ARG A 24 -3.99 -7.87 6.46
N LYS A 25 -4.80 -7.94 7.52
CA LYS A 25 -5.75 -6.86 7.87
C LYS A 25 -5.03 -5.55 8.22
N ALA A 26 -3.93 -5.63 8.98
CA ALA A 26 -3.15 -4.45 9.35
C ALA A 26 -2.53 -3.78 8.12
N LEU A 27 -2.11 -4.56 7.12
CA LEU A 27 -1.64 -4.03 5.84
C LEU A 27 -2.77 -3.30 5.09
N ALA A 28 -3.95 -3.93 4.95
CA ALA A 28 -5.10 -3.29 4.30
C ALA A 28 -5.51 -1.98 5.00
N ASP A 29 -5.60 -1.97 6.33
CA ASP A 29 -5.92 -0.76 7.10
C ASP A 29 -4.87 0.34 6.89
N THR A 30 -3.58 -0.03 6.80
CA THR A 30 -2.49 0.90 6.54
C THR A 30 -2.58 1.48 5.14
N ILE A 31 -2.80 0.65 4.11
CA ILE A 31 -2.99 1.10 2.72
C ILE A 31 -4.16 2.08 2.68
N GLN A 32 -5.30 1.73 3.28
CA GLN A 32 -6.49 2.56 3.26
C GLN A 32 -6.28 3.90 3.98
N ALA A 33 -5.57 3.91 5.10
CA ALA A 33 -5.25 5.13 5.81
C ALA A 33 -4.33 6.04 4.99
N VAL A 34 -3.32 5.48 4.33
CA VAL A 34 -2.37 6.24 3.50
C VAL A 34 -3.05 6.76 2.23
N ALA A 35 -3.79 5.92 1.51
CA ALA A 35 -4.49 6.27 0.27
C ALA A 35 -5.51 7.42 0.46
N ARG A 36 -6.06 7.61 1.66
CA ARG A 36 -6.94 8.75 1.97
C ARG A 36 -6.21 10.08 2.09
N GLU A 37 -4.91 10.05 2.40
CA GLU A 37 -4.11 11.24 2.73
C GLU A 37 -3.15 11.65 1.61
N ILE A 38 -2.77 10.71 0.75
CA ILE A 38 -1.88 10.95 -0.39
C ILE A 38 -2.66 11.08 -1.70
N PHE A 39 -2.20 11.97 -2.58
CA PHE A 39 -2.74 12.12 -3.94
C PHE A 39 -1.73 11.67 -5.00
N LEU A 40 -0.72 10.92 -4.58
CA LEU A 40 0.33 10.34 -5.40
C LEU A 40 0.01 8.87 -5.66
N PRO A 41 0.51 8.30 -6.77
CA PRO A 41 0.53 6.86 -6.98
C PRO A 41 1.02 6.11 -5.74
N LEU A 42 0.30 5.05 -5.34
CA LEU A 42 0.62 4.19 -4.22
C LEU A 42 0.93 2.78 -4.70
N CYS A 43 2.17 2.33 -4.48
CA CYS A 43 2.58 0.94 -4.69
C CYS A 43 2.72 0.21 -3.35
N VAL A 44 2.29 -1.06 -3.32
CA VAL A 44 2.39 -1.92 -2.14
C VAL A 44 3.19 -3.16 -2.47
N GLY A 45 4.23 -3.43 -1.69
CA GLY A 45 5.01 -4.66 -1.73
C GLY A 45 5.10 -5.32 -0.35
N GLY A 46 5.51 -6.58 -0.33
CA GLY A 46 5.65 -7.36 0.91
C GLY A 46 4.42 -8.20 1.21
N GLY A 47 4.60 -9.52 1.31
CA GLY A 47 3.51 -10.45 1.64
C GLY A 47 2.51 -10.73 0.50
N ILE A 48 2.66 -10.14 -0.68
CA ILE A 48 1.84 -10.45 -1.88
C ILE A 48 2.33 -11.79 -2.47
N ARG A 49 1.46 -12.81 -2.50
CA ARG A 49 1.83 -14.19 -2.92
C ARG A 49 0.97 -14.74 -4.06
N GLY A 50 0.08 -13.91 -4.61
CA GLY A 50 -0.85 -14.32 -5.65
C GLY A 50 -1.92 -13.27 -5.87
N GLU A 51 -2.82 -13.57 -6.80
CA GLU A 51 -3.87 -12.65 -7.28
C GLU A 51 -4.79 -12.18 -6.15
N GLU A 52 -5.22 -13.08 -5.25
CA GLU A 52 -6.08 -12.71 -4.11
C GLU A 52 -5.43 -11.66 -3.20
N HIS A 53 -4.10 -11.75 -2.99
CA HIS A 53 -3.39 -10.75 -2.19
C HIS A 53 -3.27 -9.42 -2.92
N ALA A 54 -3.04 -9.48 -4.25
CA ALA A 54 -2.97 -8.29 -5.08
C ALA A 54 -4.32 -7.57 -5.11
N GLU A 55 -5.41 -8.30 -5.35
CA GLU A 55 -6.78 -7.78 -5.35
C GLU A 55 -7.11 -7.08 -4.02
N ALA A 56 -6.82 -7.73 -2.88
CA ALA A 56 -7.05 -7.12 -1.58
C ALA A 56 -6.26 -5.81 -1.35
N ALA A 57 -5.04 -5.69 -1.92
CA ALA A 57 -4.26 -4.46 -1.83
C ALA A 57 -4.83 -3.35 -2.72
N ILE A 58 -5.28 -3.69 -3.93
CA ILE A 58 -5.94 -2.74 -4.84
C ILE A 58 -7.26 -2.24 -4.22
N ASP A 59 -8.08 -3.14 -3.69
CA ASP A 59 -9.34 -2.80 -3.01
C ASP A 59 -9.12 -1.90 -1.78
N ALA A 60 -7.97 -2.04 -1.12
CA ALA A 60 -7.60 -1.19 0.00
C ALA A 60 -7.12 0.21 -0.42
N GLY A 61 -6.86 0.44 -1.71
CA GLY A 61 -6.46 1.74 -2.26
C GLY A 61 -5.06 1.80 -2.87
N ALA A 62 -4.42 0.66 -3.13
CA ALA A 62 -3.17 0.64 -3.89
C ALA A 62 -3.45 0.81 -5.39
N ASP A 63 -2.57 1.52 -6.10
CA ASP A 63 -2.59 1.60 -7.57
C ASP A 63 -1.79 0.46 -8.20
N LYS A 64 -0.77 -0.02 -7.49
CA LYS A 64 0.19 -1.02 -7.96
C LYS A 64 0.56 -1.99 -6.84
N VAL A 65 0.93 -3.20 -7.24
CA VAL A 65 1.48 -4.22 -6.34
C VAL A 65 2.84 -4.70 -6.84
N GLY A 66 3.77 -4.90 -5.91
CA GLY A 66 5.07 -5.52 -6.16
C GLY A 66 5.08 -6.97 -5.69
N ILE A 67 5.53 -7.87 -6.57
CA ILE A 67 5.62 -9.33 -6.34
C ILE A 67 7.09 -9.76 -6.43
#